data_AF-A0A2U3EBN7-F1
#
_entry.id   AF-A0A2U3EBN7-F1
#
_cell.length_a   1.000
_cell.length_b   1.000
_cell.length_c   1.000
_cell.angle_alpha   90.00
_cell.angle_beta   90.00
_cell.angle_gamma   90.00
#
_symmetry.space_group_name_H-M   'P 1'
#
loop_
_entity.id
_entity.type
_entity.pdbx_description
1 polymer ?
#
loop_
_entity_poly.entity_id
_entity_poly.type
_entity_poly.pdbx_seq_one_letter_code
_entity_poly.pdbx_strand_id
1 'polypeptide(L)'
;MPPTPSTRNGQPGDNLPQHAIKRRRDSSSSSSPILVSSGPAAGRSSTAPLCPSCAASMSGTARPTTSPEARQLLFDALERGDRLAAMSKTIDSPGCLTPAQLTRCFDIVHACGCATEAQATLAMTRQSVDGFLEAVFHDWSSERPGELLRPELEFLVDAEVVAGRMCVSPSNHHTFSDCLSSDPPCGVEVTASATYSSNPAMLKQEFLTTDPFTRQPEATCLLGRSDVRWVATDWRATLRETLLSKVLARAGKFNKHLAIWKARRLVVAWSKGRAEVGGGGGGGGDGEDPAEGFAGREQAELALMCLGG
;
A
#
# COMPACT_ATOMS: atom_id res chain seq x y z
N MET A 1 59.34 -37.60 -1.46
CA MET A 1 58.28 -38.41 -0.84
C MET A 1 57.13 -37.49 -0.47
N PRO A 2 55.94 -37.67 -1.04
CA PRO A 2 54.75 -36.90 -0.67
C PRO A 2 54.03 -37.57 0.52
N PRO A 3 53.08 -36.86 1.13
CA PRO A 3 51.73 -37.43 1.11
C PRO A 3 50.65 -36.40 0.76
N THR A 4 49.72 -36.85 -0.08
CA THR A 4 48.33 -36.36 -0.20
C THR A 4 47.42 -37.41 0.46
N PRO A 5 46.08 -37.23 0.49
CA PRO A 5 45.29 -36.23 1.20
C PRO A 5 44.31 -36.92 2.20
N SER A 6 43.58 -36.17 3.02
CA SER A 6 42.42 -36.71 3.74
C SER A 6 41.23 -35.77 3.62
N THR A 7 40.27 -36.25 2.83
CA THR A 7 38.90 -35.81 2.65
C THR A 7 38.10 -36.05 3.93
N ARG A 8 37.32 -35.06 4.37
CA ARG A 8 36.15 -35.33 5.21
C ARG A 8 34.96 -34.48 4.76
N ASN A 9 33.93 -35.22 4.39
CA ASN A 9 32.62 -34.78 3.95
C ASN A 9 31.93 -33.84 4.93
N GLY A 10 31.31 -32.80 4.38
CA GLY A 10 30.25 -32.01 5.02
C GLY A 10 29.31 -31.50 3.92
N GLN A 11 28.14 -32.12 3.80
CA GLN A 11 27.01 -31.52 3.07
C GLN A 11 26.55 -30.26 3.81
N PRO A 12 25.99 -29.30 3.07
CA PRO A 12 24.59 -29.01 3.33
C PRO A 12 23.78 -28.98 2.04
N GLY A 13 22.58 -29.53 2.12
CA GLY A 13 21.53 -29.21 1.16
C GLY A 13 21.08 -27.78 1.37
N ASP A 14 20.66 -27.13 0.30
CA ASP A 14 19.58 -26.16 0.37
C ASP A 14 18.86 -26.04 -0.97
N ASN A 15 17.53 -26.11 -0.82
CA ASN A 15 16.54 -25.95 -1.85
C ASN A 15 16.50 -24.49 -2.32
N LEU A 16 16.60 -24.26 -3.62
CA LEU A 16 16.18 -22.99 -4.25
C LEU A 16 15.01 -23.27 -5.20
N PRO A 17 13.82 -22.66 -5.00
CA PRO A 17 12.79 -22.64 -6.02
C PRO A 17 13.03 -21.50 -7.03
N GLN A 18 13.20 -21.88 -8.29
CA GLN A 18 13.17 -20.97 -9.44
C GLN A 18 11.72 -20.57 -9.76
N HIS A 19 11.36 -19.30 -9.57
CA HIS A 19 10.11 -18.75 -10.09
C HIS A 19 10.38 -17.87 -11.32
N ALA A 20 10.20 -18.48 -12.49
CA ALA A 20 10.10 -17.79 -13.77
C ALA A 20 8.68 -17.22 -13.96
N ILE A 21 8.55 -15.89 -14.08
CA ILE A 21 7.28 -15.22 -14.38
C ILE A 21 7.08 -15.16 -15.89
N LYS A 22 6.12 -15.98 -16.35
CA LYS A 22 5.64 -16.10 -17.74
C LYS A 22 4.68 -14.95 -18.05
N ARG A 23 5.05 -14.05 -18.97
CA ARG A 23 4.15 -13.04 -19.53
C ARG A 23 3.18 -13.70 -20.52
N ARG A 24 1.87 -13.50 -20.33
CA ARG A 24 0.86 -13.71 -21.38
C ARG A 24 0.13 -12.40 -21.65
N ARG A 25 0.12 -12.04 -22.92
CA ARG A 25 -0.63 -10.97 -23.58
C ARG A 25 -1.49 -11.72 -24.59
N ASP A 26 -2.79 -11.48 -24.61
CA ASP A 26 -3.63 -11.77 -25.77
C ASP A 26 -4.79 -10.76 -25.84
N SER A 27 -5.20 -10.55 -27.08
CA SER A 27 -5.88 -9.36 -27.60
C SER A 27 -7.32 -9.66 -28.03
N SER A 28 -8.06 -8.58 -28.36
CA SER A 28 -9.13 -8.52 -29.37
C SER A 28 -10.51 -9.07 -28.92
N SER A 29 -11.69 -8.65 -29.38
CA SER A 29 -12.25 -7.55 -30.20
C SER A 29 -13.75 -7.85 -30.44
N SER A 30 -14.49 -6.91 -31.04
CA SER A 30 -15.79 -7.08 -31.74
C SER A 30 -17.05 -6.93 -30.86
N SER A 31 -18.17 -6.29 -31.24
CA SER A 31 -18.64 -5.60 -32.45
C SER A 31 -19.89 -4.74 -32.12
N SER A 32 -20.16 -3.70 -32.90
CA SER A 32 -21.39 -2.85 -32.98
C SER A 32 -22.62 -3.65 -33.54
N PRO A 33 -23.89 -3.14 -33.74
CA PRO A 33 -24.40 -1.78 -34.04
C PRO A 33 -25.77 -1.34 -33.38
N ILE A 34 -26.07 -0.03 -33.20
CA ILE A 34 -26.97 0.94 -33.92
C ILE A 34 -28.51 0.70 -33.90
N LEU A 35 -29.29 1.75 -33.51
CA LEU A 35 -30.53 2.34 -34.11
C LEU A 35 -31.60 2.71 -33.03
N VAL A 36 -31.88 4.00 -32.72
CA VAL A 36 -32.70 5.04 -33.42
C VAL A 36 -34.20 5.00 -33.06
N SER A 37 -34.67 6.06 -32.37
CA SER A 37 -35.76 6.99 -32.75
C SER A 37 -36.82 7.31 -31.70
N SER A 38 -37.25 8.56 -31.76
CA SER A 38 -38.19 9.31 -30.92
C SER A 38 -39.62 9.30 -31.47
N GLY A 39 -40.62 9.64 -30.63
CA GLY A 39 -41.78 10.45 -31.07
C GLY A 39 -43.20 9.92 -30.77
N PRO A 40 -44.25 10.78 -30.78
CA PRO A 40 -45.27 10.88 -29.71
C PRO A 40 -46.76 10.78 -30.15
N ALA A 41 -47.69 10.86 -29.18
CA ALA A 41 -48.93 11.71 -29.15
C ALA A 41 -50.28 11.07 -28.72
N ALA A 42 -50.84 11.65 -27.64
CA ALA A 42 -52.22 12.16 -27.39
C ALA A 42 -53.50 11.28 -27.41
N GLY A 43 -54.36 11.47 -26.36
CA GLY A 43 -55.80 11.09 -26.42
C GLY A 43 -56.66 11.12 -25.13
N ARG A 44 -56.96 12.32 -24.59
CA ARG A 44 -58.20 12.82 -23.89
C ARG A 44 -58.92 12.08 -22.72
N SER A 45 -59.06 12.87 -21.64
CA SER A 45 -60.28 13.25 -20.85
C SER A 45 -60.75 12.50 -19.59
N SER A 46 -60.74 13.28 -18.49
CA SER A 46 -61.80 13.50 -17.48
C SER A 46 -61.60 12.97 -16.04
N THR A 47 -61.67 13.96 -15.13
CA THR A 47 -62.14 13.92 -13.73
C THR A 47 -61.31 13.16 -12.67
N ALA A 48 -60.63 13.96 -11.84
CA ALA A 48 -59.94 13.55 -10.61
C ALA A 48 -60.91 12.97 -9.56
N PRO A 49 -60.41 12.09 -8.68
CA PRO A 49 -60.23 12.50 -7.30
C PRO A 49 -58.80 12.23 -6.78
N LEU A 50 -58.41 13.02 -5.79
CA LEU A 50 -57.12 13.03 -5.10
C LEU A 50 -56.64 11.62 -4.71
N CYS A 51 -55.53 11.18 -5.30
CA CYS A 51 -54.75 10.01 -4.86
C CYS A 51 -53.27 10.42 -4.69
N PRO A 52 -52.75 10.54 -3.45
CA PRO A 52 -51.32 10.60 -3.24
C PRO A 52 -50.77 9.16 -3.29
N SER A 53 -50.49 8.68 -4.49
CA SER A 53 -49.77 7.41 -4.69
C SER A 53 -48.96 7.45 -5.97
N CYS A 54 -47.96 8.32 -5.98
CA CYS A 54 -46.78 8.24 -6.86
C CYS A 54 -45.53 8.51 -6.02
N ALA A 55 -45.14 7.52 -5.22
CA ALA A 55 -43.79 7.38 -4.69
C ALA A 55 -43.46 5.89 -4.51
N ALA A 56 -43.74 5.07 -5.54
CA ALA A 56 -43.23 3.72 -5.66
C ALA A 56 -42.02 3.75 -6.61
N SER A 57 -40.90 4.29 -6.15
CA SER A 57 -39.58 3.98 -6.70
C SER A 57 -38.50 4.38 -5.70
N MET A 58 -38.43 3.64 -4.59
CA MET A 58 -37.30 3.61 -3.66
C MET A 58 -37.16 2.15 -3.21
N SER A 59 -36.71 1.29 -4.12
CA SER A 59 -36.10 0.01 -3.72
C SER A 59 -34.75 0.33 -3.09
N GLY A 60 -34.57 0.00 -1.82
CA GLY A 60 -33.25 0.02 -1.18
C GLY A 60 -33.21 0.19 0.33
N THR A 61 -34.28 0.64 0.99
CA THR A 61 -34.38 0.53 2.44
C THR A 61 -34.91 -0.86 2.78
N ALA A 62 -34.13 -1.63 3.52
CA ALA A 62 -34.53 -2.92 4.07
C ALA A 62 -35.91 -2.75 4.73
N ARG A 63 -36.94 -3.30 4.08
CA ARG A 63 -38.27 -3.41 4.66
C ARG A 63 -38.09 -4.13 6.00
N PRO A 64 -38.48 -3.53 7.14
CA PRO A 64 -38.52 -4.26 8.39
C PRO A 64 -39.37 -5.49 8.08
N THR A 65 -38.83 -6.68 8.33
CA THR A 65 -39.52 -7.95 8.08
C THR A 65 -40.95 -7.84 8.63
N THR A 66 -41.93 -7.72 7.73
CA THR A 66 -43.30 -7.36 8.09
C THR A 66 -44.05 -8.52 8.77
N SER A 67 -43.37 -9.62 9.07
CA SER A 67 -43.99 -10.73 9.79
C SER A 67 -44.38 -10.26 11.20
N PRO A 68 -45.58 -10.60 11.67
CA PRO A 68 -46.01 -10.34 13.04
C PRO A 68 -45.00 -10.89 14.06
N GLU A 69 -44.43 -12.06 13.81
CA GLU A 69 -43.44 -12.72 14.67
C GLU A 69 -42.13 -11.93 14.83
N ALA A 70 -41.60 -11.35 13.76
CA ALA A 70 -40.37 -10.55 13.85
C ALA A 70 -40.58 -9.24 14.64
N ARG A 71 -41.78 -8.67 14.55
CA ARG A 71 -42.17 -7.50 15.36
C ARG A 71 -42.37 -7.87 16.83
N GLN A 72 -42.94 -9.03 17.11
CA GLN A 72 -43.11 -9.55 18.47
C GLN A 72 -41.73 -9.73 19.14
N LEU A 73 -40.80 -10.43 18.47
CA LEU A 73 -39.44 -10.64 18.97
C LEU A 73 -38.67 -9.33 19.20
N LEU A 74 -38.91 -8.33 18.36
CA LEU A 74 -38.35 -6.98 18.52
C LEU A 74 -38.88 -6.29 19.78
N PHE A 75 -40.19 -6.33 20.00
CA PHE A 75 -40.81 -5.72 21.18
C PHE A 75 -40.43 -6.47 22.46
N ASP A 76 -40.36 -7.79 22.44
CA ASP A 76 -39.90 -8.61 23.57
C ASP A 76 -38.42 -8.32 23.93
N ALA A 77 -37.57 -7.99 22.96
CA ALA A 77 -36.20 -7.57 23.21
C ALA A 77 -36.13 -6.16 23.82
N LEU A 78 -36.96 -5.24 23.33
CA LEU A 78 -37.07 -3.88 23.86
C LEU A 78 -37.61 -3.87 25.31
N GLU A 79 -38.59 -4.72 25.62
CA GLU A 79 -39.15 -4.87 26.97
C GLU A 79 -38.12 -5.41 27.97
N ARG A 80 -37.18 -6.25 27.53
CA ARG A 80 -36.08 -6.78 28.36
C ARG A 80 -34.94 -5.78 28.57
N GLY A 81 -35.03 -4.57 27.99
CA GLY A 81 -33.98 -3.55 28.08
C GLY A 81 -32.73 -3.87 27.29
N ASP A 82 -32.79 -4.87 26.38
CA ASP A 82 -31.70 -5.12 25.43
C ASP A 82 -31.62 -3.90 24.51
N ARG A 83 -30.54 -3.13 24.62
CA ARG A 83 -30.18 -2.15 23.59
C ARG A 83 -30.12 -2.93 22.29
N LEU A 84 -31.11 -2.75 21.43
CA LEU A 84 -31.22 -3.44 20.14
C LEU A 84 -29.83 -3.49 19.50
N ALA A 85 -29.19 -4.66 19.52
CA ALA A 85 -28.13 -4.94 18.60
C ALA A 85 -28.75 -4.63 17.23
N ALA A 86 -28.28 -3.58 16.56
CA ALA A 86 -28.84 -3.18 15.29
C ALA A 86 -28.89 -4.45 14.44
N MET A 87 -30.09 -4.88 14.05
CA MET A 87 -30.32 -6.28 13.62
C MET A 87 -29.19 -6.74 12.71
N SER A 88 -28.53 -7.85 13.09
CA SER A 88 -27.38 -8.36 12.35
C SER A 88 -27.77 -8.49 10.88
N LYS A 89 -27.09 -7.74 10.02
CA LYS A 89 -27.39 -7.66 8.59
C LYS A 89 -26.16 -8.08 7.83
N THR A 90 -26.34 -8.98 6.89
CA THR A 90 -25.31 -9.33 5.92
C THR A 90 -24.98 -8.11 5.06
N ILE A 91 -23.70 -7.75 5.05
CA ILE A 91 -23.08 -6.77 4.17
C ILE A 91 -22.16 -7.54 3.23
N ASP A 92 -22.57 -7.68 1.98
CA ASP A 92 -21.90 -8.46 0.93
C ASP A 92 -21.37 -7.59 -0.22
N SER A 93 -21.76 -6.31 -0.25
CA SER A 93 -21.48 -5.40 -1.33
C SER A 93 -21.48 -3.94 -0.85
N PRO A 94 -20.84 -3.01 -1.58
CA PRO A 94 -20.86 -1.58 -1.24
C PRO A 94 -22.27 -1.01 -1.12
N GLY A 95 -23.22 -1.49 -1.92
CA GLY A 95 -24.62 -1.04 -1.90
C GLY A 95 -25.36 -1.37 -0.60
N CYS A 96 -24.81 -2.25 0.24
CA CYS A 96 -25.39 -2.58 1.54
C CYS A 96 -24.99 -1.62 2.66
N LEU A 97 -24.02 -0.73 2.40
CA LEU A 97 -23.50 0.25 3.35
C LEU A 97 -24.44 1.46 3.48
N THR A 98 -24.61 1.94 4.70
CA THR A 98 -25.32 3.20 4.97
C THR A 98 -24.45 4.42 4.62
N PRO A 99 -25.02 5.62 4.47
CA PRO A 99 -24.24 6.83 4.24
C PRO A 99 -23.14 7.06 5.28
N ALA A 100 -23.41 6.80 6.57
CA ALA A 100 -22.40 6.93 7.63
C ALA A 100 -21.23 5.95 7.46
N GLN A 101 -21.52 4.70 7.08
CA GLN A 101 -20.51 3.67 6.82
C GLN A 101 -19.67 3.97 5.58
N LEU A 102 -20.30 4.52 4.53
CA LEU A 102 -19.60 5.00 3.34
C LEU A 102 -18.70 6.19 3.66
N THR A 103 -19.16 7.15 4.46
CA THR A 103 -18.32 8.25 4.97
C THR A 103 -17.11 7.70 5.71
N ARG A 104 -17.30 6.69 6.56
CA ARG A 104 -16.18 6.09 7.28
C ARG A 104 -15.16 5.40 6.38
N CYS A 105 -15.64 4.69 5.35
CA CYS A 105 -14.77 4.11 4.32
C CYS A 105 -14.00 5.20 3.56
N PHE A 106 -14.67 6.31 3.25
CA PHE A 106 -14.07 7.48 2.62
C PHE A 106 -12.97 8.09 3.49
N ASP A 107 -13.20 8.27 4.79
CA ASP A 107 -12.21 8.81 5.73
C ASP A 107 -10.95 7.94 5.79
N ILE A 108 -11.10 6.60 5.78
CA ILE A 108 -9.97 5.66 5.80
C ILE A 108 -9.12 5.79 4.53
N VAL A 109 -9.76 5.80 3.34
CA VAL A 109 -9.00 5.92 2.08
C VAL A 109 -8.39 7.32 1.94
N HIS A 110 -9.05 8.35 2.47
CA HIS A 110 -8.50 9.70 2.51
C HIS A 110 -7.24 9.76 3.39
N ALA A 111 -7.33 9.25 4.61
CA ALA A 111 -6.20 9.19 5.55
C ALA A 111 -5.03 8.35 4.99
N CYS A 112 -5.33 7.23 4.32
CA CYS A 112 -4.33 6.44 3.59
C CYS A 112 -3.61 7.28 2.52
N GLY A 113 -4.34 8.11 1.77
CA GLY A 113 -3.77 9.02 0.78
C GLY A 113 -2.88 10.08 1.43
N CYS A 114 -3.40 10.78 2.44
CA CYS A 114 -2.69 11.84 3.15
C CYS A 114 -1.39 11.37 3.83
N ALA A 115 -1.31 10.10 4.25
CA ALA A 115 -0.11 9.55 4.87
C ALA A 115 1.11 9.62 3.92
N THR A 116 0.94 9.30 2.64
CA THR A 116 2.07 9.19 1.69
C THR A 116 2.11 10.27 0.62
N GLU A 117 0.98 10.88 0.29
CA GLU A 117 0.84 11.90 -0.76
C GLU A 117 0.55 13.26 -0.11
N ALA A 118 1.54 14.15 -0.13
CA ALA A 118 1.41 15.50 0.48
C ALA A 118 0.31 16.35 -0.20
N GLN A 119 -0.04 16.02 -1.44
CA GLN A 119 -1.08 16.70 -2.23
C GLN A 119 -2.39 15.90 -2.27
N ALA A 120 -2.60 14.93 -1.36
CA ALA A 120 -3.84 14.19 -1.28
C ALA A 120 -5.03 15.13 -1.05
N THR A 121 -6.00 15.11 -1.96
CA THR A 121 -7.23 15.89 -1.84
C THR A 121 -8.45 15.00 -1.73
N LEU A 122 -9.54 15.57 -1.22
CA LEU A 122 -10.86 14.92 -1.22
C LEU A 122 -11.31 14.57 -2.65
N ALA A 123 -10.93 15.38 -3.66
CA ALA A 123 -11.25 15.11 -5.05
C ALA A 123 -10.53 13.86 -5.59
N MET A 124 -9.23 13.69 -5.29
CA MET A 124 -8.48 12.48 -5.64
C MET A 124 -9.02 11.25 -4.90
N THR A 125 -9.41 11.43 -3.64
CA THR A 125 -10.04 10.37 -2.84
C THR A 125 -11.36 9.94 -3.48
N ARG A 126 -12.20 10.89 -3.88
CA ARG A 126 -13.46 10.62 -4.59
C ARG A 126 -13.27 9.83 -5.89
N GLN A 127 -12.18 10.04 -6.61
CA GLN A 127 -11.89 9.29 -7.84
C GLN A 127 -11.44 7.84 -7.59
N SER A 128 -10.98 7.52 -6.38
CA SER A 128 -10.43 6.21 -6.01
C SER A 128 -11.32 5.39 -5.08
N VAL A 129 -12.36 5.99 -4.49
CA VAL A 129 -13.22 5.34 -3.50
C VAL A 129 -13.95 4.12 -4.04
N ASP A 130 -14.40 4.13 -5.29
CA ASP A 130 -15.11 3.00 -5.88
C ASP A 130 -14.18 1.79 -6.03
N GLY A 131 -12.96 1.99 -6.56
CA GLY A 131 -11.94 0.94 -6.64
C GLY A 131 -11.48 0.44 -5.26
N PHE A 132 -11.48 1.31 -4.24
CA PHE A 132 -11.24 0.90 -2.86
C PHE A 132 -12.36 0.00 -2.33
N LEU A 133 -13.62 0.38 -2.53
CA LEU A 133 -14.78 -0.41 -2.11
C LEU A 133 -14.83 -1.75 -2.85
N GLU A 134 -14.55 -1.79 -4.14
CA GLU A 134 -14.38 -3.04 -4.90
C GLU A 134 -13.32 -3.94 -4.27
N ALA A 135 -12.16 -3.40 -3.89
CA ALA A 135 -11.11 -4.17 -3.22
C ALA A 135 -11.51 -4.67 -1.82
N VAL A 136 -12.30 -3.88 -1.06
CA VAL A 136 -12.83 -4.29 0.25
C VAL A 136 -13.72 -5.52 0.12
N PHE A 137 -14.60 -5.56 -0.88
CA PHE A 137 -15.56 -6.64 -1.10
C PHE A 137 -15.08 -7.73 -2.07
N HIS A 138 -13.89 -7.59 -2.66
CA HIS A 138 -13.33 -8.61 -3.54
C HIS A 138 -13.07 -9.93 -2.79
N ASP A 139 -13.75 -10.99 -3.24
CA ASP A 139 -13.77 -12.33 -2.65
C ASP A 139 -14.05 -12.32 -1.13
N TRP A 140 -14.84 -11.35 -0.68
CA TRP A 140 -15.03 -11.09 0.74
C TRP A 140 -16.46 -10.68 1.07
N SER A 141 -17.02 -11.23 2.15
CA SER A 141 -18.31 -10.81 2.71
C SER A 141 -18.31 -10.86 4.23
N SER A 142 -19.23 -10.14 4.86
CA SER A 142 -19.39 -10.18 6.33
C SER A 142 -19.69 -11.57 6.91
N GLU A 143 -20.34 -12.45 6.15
CA GLU A 143 -20.62 -13.85 6.55
C GLU A 143 -19.41 -14.77 6.36
N ARG A 144 -18.54 -14.45 5.39
CA ARG A 144 -17.33 -15.20 5.09
C ARG A 144 -16.11 -14.28 5.20
N PRO A 145 -15.85 -13.71 6.38
CA PRO A 145 -14.79 -12.71 6.52
C PRO A 145 -13.39 -13.32 6.38
N GLY A 146 -13.27 -14.66 6.46
CA GLY A 146 -12.00 -15.37 6.52
C GLY A 146 -11.18 -14.95 7.75
N GLU A 147 -9.88 -15.24 7.69
CA GLU A 147 -8.93 -14.70 8.66
C GLU A 147 -8.54 -13.28 8.25
N LEU A 148 -8.87 -12.29 9.08
CA LEU A 148 -8.49 -10.89 8.86
C LEU A 148 -7.06 -10.64 9.36
N LEU A 149 -6.08 -11.13 8.60
CA LEU A 149 -4.68 -10.89 8.88
C LEU A 149 -4.34 -9.41 8.70
N ARG A 150 -3.87 -8.77 9.78
CA ARG A 150 -3.37 -7.40 9.73
C ARG A 150 -2.07 -7.41 8.90
N PRO A 151 -1.92 -6.53 7.90
CA PRO A 151 -0.66 -6.45 7.18
C PRO A 151 0.45 -5.99 8.12
N GLU A 152 1.64 -6.52 7.92
CA GLU A 152 2.86 -6.13 8.64
C GLU A 152 3.69 -5.17 7.77
N LEU A 153 4.34 -4.20 8.42
CA LEU A 153 5.21 -3.24 7.74
C LEU A 153 6.62 -3.84 7.60
N GLU A 154 6.77 -4.70 6.60
CA GLU A 154 8.04 -5.37 6.32
C GLU A 154 8.49 -5.15 4.88
N PHE A 155 9.60 -4.41 4.72
CA PHE A 155 10.25 -4.25 3.43
C PHE A 155 11.73 -3.89 3.58
N LEU A 156 12.48 -4.21 2.54
CA LEU A 156 13.84 -3.77 2.31
C LEU A 156 13.90 -3.01 0.98
N VAL A 157 14.56 -1.86 1.00
CA VAL A 157 14.82 -1.05 -0.21
C VAL A 157 16.26 -0.56 -0.20
N ASP A 158 16.89 -0.64 -1.36
CA ASP A 158 18.24 -0.14 -1.64
C ASP A 158 18.17 1.06 -2.58
N ALA A 159 19.19 1.90 -2.61
CA ALA A 159 19.41 2.92 -3.63
C ALA A 159 20.91 3.11 -3.85
N GLU A 160 21.29 3.42 -5.09
CA GLU A 160 22.69 3.57 -5.48
C GLU A 160 22.86 4.82 -6.35
N VAL A 161 23.96 5.53 -6.14
CA VAL A 161 24.37 6.67 -6.95
C VAL A 161 25.88 6.66 -7.15
N VAL A 162 26.35 7.10 -8.32
CA VAL A 162 27.78 7.33 -8.53
C VAL A 162 28.19 8.55 -7.71
N ALA A 163 29.02 8.32 -6.69
CA ALA A 163 29.49 9.36 -5.78
C ALA A 163 30.84 9.95 -6.23
N GLY A 164 31.65 9.19 -6.96
CA GLY A 164 32.95 9.66 -7.40
C GLY A 164 33.72 8.63 -8.21
N ARG A 165 35.03 8.87 -8.32
CA ARG A 165 35.99 7.95 -8.93
C ARG A 165 37.25 7.89 -8.09
N MET A 166 37.94 6.75 -8.09
CA MET A 166 39.21 6.57 -7.38
C MET A 166 40.16 5.70 -8.20
N CYS A 167 41.45 5.72 -7.86
CA CYS A 167 42.45 4.87 -8.52
C CYS A 167 42.51 3.49 -7.85
N VAL A 168 42.52 2.39 -8.60
CA VAL A 168 42.67 1.05 -8.01
C VAL A 168 44.10 0.82 -7.46
N SER A 169 45.10 1.51 -8.01
CA SER A 169 46.51 1.33 -7.65
C SER A 169 47.22 2.68 -7.46
N PRO A 170 46.88 3.45 -6.40
CA PRO A 170 47.40 4.82 -6.22
C PRO A 170 48.92 4.87 -6.06
N SER A 171 49.58 3.77 -5.67
CA SER A 171 51.04 3.66 -5.59
C SER A 171 51.75 3.75 -6.94
N ASN A 172 51.04 3.47 -8.05
CA ASN A 172 51.62 3.42 -9.39
C ASN A 172 51.57 4.78 -10.10
N HIS A 173 51.00 5.81 -9.47
CA HIS A 173 50.77 7.12 -10.06
C HIS A 173 51.18 8.23 -9.08
N HIS A 174 51.90 9.24 -9.56
CA HIS A 174 52.30 10.39 -8.74
C HIS A 174 51.15 11.39 -8.58
N THR A 175 50.28 11.50 -9.60
CA THR A 175 49.08 12.33 -9.57
C THR A 175 47.85 11.61 -10.11
N PHE A 176 46.65 12.10 -9.79
CA PHE A 176 45.40 11.59 -10.35
C PHE A 176 45.30 11.78 -11.87
N SER A 177 45.90 12.85 -12.40
CA SER A 177 45.98 13.10 -13.84
C SER A 177 46.73 11.96 -14.55
N ASP A 178 47.78 11.43 -13.91
CA ASP A 178 48.55 10.29 -14.42
C ASP A 178 47.73 8.98 -14.39
N CYS A 179 46.76 8.87 -13.47
CA CYS A 179 45.84 7.74 -13.49
C CYS A 179 44.82 7.84 -14.64
N LEU A 180 44.27 9.03 -14.90
CA LEU A 180 43.32 9.22 -16.00
C LEU A 180 43.95 9.06 -17.38
N SER A 181 45.24 9.39 -17.51
CA SER A 181 46.00 9.27 -18.76
C SER A 181 46.70 7.92 -18.93
N SER A 182 46.62 7.03 -17.93
CA SER A 182 47.17 5.67 -18.03
C SER A 182 46.38 4.81 -19.03
N ASP A 183 47.09 3.93 -19.74
CA ASP A 183 46.51 2.97 -20.68
C ASP A 183 46.88 1.54 -20.25
N PRO A 184 45.92 0.73 -19.74
CA PRO A 184 44.51 1.06 -19.54
C PRO A 184 44.26 1.98 -18.34
N PRO A 185 43.14 2.73 -18.31
CA PRO A 185 42.82 3.64 -17.21
C PRO A 185 42.61 2.88 -15.89
N CYS A 186 43.34 3.27 -14.85
CA CYS A 186 43.24 2.72 -13.50
C CYS A 186 42.08 3.24 -12.64
N GLY A 187 41.24 4.12 -13.19
CA GLY A 187 40.13 4.75 -12.48
C GLY A 187 38.89 3.86 -12.42
N VAL A 188 38.35 3.65 -11.22
CA VAL A 188 37.06 2.98 -10.99
C VAL A 188 36.04 3.94 -10.41
N GLU A 189 34.77 3.69 -10.70
CA GLU A 189 33.67 4.42 -10.07
C GLU A 189 33.51 4.01 -8.62
N VAL A 190 33.25 5.01 -7.78
CA VAL A 190 32.86 4.86 -6.39
C VAL A 190 31.36 5.12 -6.33
N THR A 191 30.59 4.08 -6.08
CA THR A 191 29.13 4.12 -5.92
C THR A 191 28.81 4.24 -4.44
N ALA A 192 27.99 5.20 -4.05
CA ALA A 192 27.37 5.21 -2.73
C ALA A 192 26.08 4.39 -2.78
N SER A 193 25.96 3.42 -1.88
CA SER A 193 24.78 2.58 -1.73
C SER A 193 24.17 2.79 -0.34
N ALA A 194 22.85 2.88 -0.27
CA ALA A 194 22.11 2.95 0.99
C ALA A 194 20.96 1.95 0.98
N THR A 195 20.81 1.20 2.06
CA THR A 195 19.75 0.20 2.25
C THR A 195 18.96 0.53 3.51
N TYR A 196 17.64 0.53 3.41
CA TYR A 196 16.72 0.66 4.54
C TYR A 196 15.88 -0.61 4.70
N SER A 197 15.88 -1.16 5.91
CA SER A 197 14.97 -2.21 6.35
C SER A 197 13.98 -1.63 7.37
N SER A 198 12.69 -1.96 7.26
CA SER A 198 11.69 -1.57 8.25
C SER A 198 11.65 -2.50 9.46
N ASN A 199 12.17 -3.72 9.37
CA ASN A 199 12.15 -4.71 10.45
C ASN A 199 13.41 -5.62 10.45
N PRO A 200 14.32 -5.51 11.43
CA PRO A 200 14.43 -4.38 12.37
C PRO A 200 14.69 -3.08 11.60
N ALA A 201 14.23 -1.96 12.15
CA ALA A 201 14.47 -0.64 11.58
C ALA A 201 15.98 -0.37 11.50
N MET A 202 16.54 -0.36 10.29
CA MET A 202 17.98 -0.25 10.07
C MET A 202 18.27 0.47 8.76
N LEU A 203 19.14 1.46 8.85
CA LEU A 203 19.71 2.15 7.70
C LEU A 203 21.20 1.78 7.61
N LYS A 204 21.59 1.17 6.49
CA LYS A 204 22.98 0.85 6.15
C LYS A 204 23.42 1.75 5.00
N GLN A 205 24.60 2.35 5.11
CA GLN A 205 25.25 3.05 4.01
C GLN A 205 26.64 2.45 3.79
N GLU A 206 26.99 2.22 2.53
CA GLU A 206 28.29 1.70 2.12
C GLU A 206 28.77 2.34 0.82
N PHE A 207 30.07 2.25 0.57
CA PHE A 207 30.65 2.61 -0.72
C PHE A 207 31.06 1.34 -1.44
N LEU A 208 30.70 1.25 -2.71
CA LEU A 208 30.97 0.13 -3.58
C LEU A 208 31.92 0.57 -4.69
N THR A 209 32.86 -0.28 -5.08
CA THR A 209 33.60 -0.13 -6.33
C THR A 209 33.45 -1.38 -7.16
N THR A 210 33.52 -1.25 -8.48
CA THR A 210 33.45 -2.41 -9.37
C THR A 210 34.83 -3.03 -9.49
N ASP A 211 34.99 -4.27 -9.08
CA ASP A 211 36.24 -5.01 -9.27
C ASP A 211 36.48 -5.19 -10.78
N PRO A 212 37.64 -4.73 -11.33
CA PRO A 212 37.95 -4.86 -12.75
C PRO A 212 38.02 -6.32 -13.24
N PHE A 213 38.26 -7.30 -12.35
CA PHE A 213 38.39 -8.70 -12.72
C PHE A 213 37.05 -9.45 -12.71
N THR A 214 36.25 -9.30 -11.65
CA THR A 214 34.96 -9.99 -11.51
C THR A 214 33.77 -9.20 -12.08
N ARG A 215 33.95 -7.89 -12.30
CA ARG A 215 32.88 -6.93 -12.66
C ARG A 215 31.71 -6.93 -11.67
N GLN A 216 31.94 -7.34 -10.43
CA GLN A 216 30.96 -7.28 -9.36
C GLN A 216 31.24 -6.05 -8.47
N PRO A 217 30.19 -5.41 -7.93
CA PRO A 217 30.34 -4.36 -6.94
C PRO A 217 30.81 -4.96 -5.60
N GLU A 218 31.85 -4.37 -5.02
CA GLU A 218 32.41 -4.78 -3.73
C GLU A 218 32.49 -3.61 -2.74
N ALA A 219 32.12 -3.89 -1.49
CA ALA A 219 32.19 -2.91 -0.41
C ALA A 219 33.64 -2.47 -0.19
N THR A 220 33.87 -1.16 -0.29
CA THR A 220 35.19 -0.54 -0.26
C THR A 220 35.30 0.41 0.91
N CYS A 221 36.34 0.23 1.74
CA CYS A 221 36.66 1.18 2.79
C CYS A 221 37.36 2.42 2.19
N LEU A 222 36.72 3.58 2.30
CA LEU A 222 37.30 4.86 1.84
C LEU A 222 38.14 5.57 2.92
N LEU A 223 38.23 5.02 4.13
CA LEU A 223 38.99 5.63 5.21
C LEU A 223 40.49 5.66 4.84
N GLY A 224 41.09 6.85 4.87
CA GLY A 224 42.50 7.04 4.49
C GLY A 224 42.74 7.13 2.98
N ARG A 225 41.69 7.09 2.14
CA ARG A 225 41.81 7.31 0.70
C ARG A 225 41.80 8.81 0.37
N SER A 226 42.94 9.34 -0.07
CA SER A 226 43.10 10.75 -0.48
C SER A 226 42.90 10.99 -1.98
N ASP A 227 42.78 9.92 -2.75
CA ASP A 227 42.69 9.92 -4.21
C ASP A 227 41.24 9.87 -4.74
N VAL A 228 40.25 9.82 -3.84
CA VAL A 228 38.83 9.88 -4.23
C VAL A 228 38.50 11.27 -4.78
N ARG A 229 37.92 11.29 -5.98
CA ARG A 229 37.36 12.48 -6.62
C ARG A 229 35.85 12.35 -6.66
N TRP A 230 35.19 13.11 -5.79
CA TRP A 230 33.73 13.16 -5.73
C TRP A 230 33.16 13.86 -6.97
N VAL A 231 31.98 13.42 -7.41
CA VAL A 231 31.22 14.14 -8.43
C VAL A 231 30.82 15.51 -7.92
N ALA A 232 30.70 16.49 -8.82
CA ALA A 232 30.35 17.86 -8.46
C ALA A 232 28.87 18.02 -8.03
N THR A 233 28.01 17.07 -8.43
CA THR A 233 26.60 17.03 -8.04
C THR A 233 26.44 16.59 -6.58
N ASP A 234 25.35 17.01 -5.95
CA ASP A 234 25.00 16.52 -4.61
C ASP A 234 24.44 15.09 -4.69
N TRP A 235 25.37 14.14 -4.79
CA TRP A 235 25.05 12.72 -4.82
C TRP A 235 24.40 12.27 -3.51
N ARG A 236 24.63 12.95 -2.37
CA ARG A 236 24.00 12.59 -1.09
C ARG A 236 22.52 12.93 -1.09
N ALA A 237 22.15 14.12 -1.55
CA ALA A 237 20.75 14.49 -1.73
C ALA A 237 20.07 13.56 -2.73
N THR A 238 20.73 13.27 -3.85
CA THR A 238 20.20 12.33 -4.88
C THR A 238 19.95 10.94 -4.30
N LEU A 239 20.88 10.42 -3.49
CA LEU A 239 20.75 9.11 -2.82
C LEU A 239 19.59 9.12 -1.82
N ARG A 240 19.50 10.15 -0.99
CA ARG A 240 18.41 10.34 -0.02
C ARG A 240 17.05 10.37 -0.72
N GLU A 241 16.89 11.18 -1.75
CA GLU A 241 15.64 11.33 -2.50
C GLU A 241 15.23 10.02 -3.20
N THR A 242 16.20 9.33 -3.81
CA THR A 242 15.97 8.05 -4.47
C THR A 242 15.51 6.99 -3.47
N LEU A 243 16.17 6.90 -2.31
CA LEU A 243 15.78 5.96 -1.27
C LEU A 243 14.42 6.33 -0.64
N LEU A 244 14.19 7.62 -0.36
CA LEU A 244 12.92 8.12 0.18
C LEU A 244 11.75 7.76 -0.74
N SER A 245 11.89 7.97 -2.05
CA SER A 245 10.88 7.59 -3.04
C SER A 245 10.54 6.09 -2.98
N LYS A 246 11.57 5.23 -2.88
CA LYS A 246 11.38 3.78 -2.72
C LYS A 246 10.70 3.40 -1.40
N VAL A 247 11.08 4.04 -0.30
CA VAL A 247 10.44 3.85 1.03
C VAL A 247 8.97 4.23 0.97
N LEU A 248 8.64 5.41 0.42
CA LEU A 248 7.26 5.89 0.29
C LEU A 248 6.42 4.98 -0.61
N ALA A 249 6.99 4.44 -1.68
CA ALA A 249 6.28 3.48 -2.54
C ALA A 249 5.92 2.18 -1.77
N ARG A 250 6.82 1.68 -0.91
CA ARG A 250 6.55 0.51 -0.06
C ARG A 250 5.53 0.83 1.04
N ALA A 251 5.68 1.96 1.71
CA ALA A 251 4.73 2.47 2.70
C ALA A 251 3.33 2.64 2.10
N GLY A 252 3.23 3.20 0.89
CA GLY A 252 1.95 3.37 0.18
C GLY A 252 1.28 2.04 -0.16
N LYS A 253 2.06 1.01 -0.54
CA LYS A 253 1.51 -0.35 -0.74
C LYS A 253 0.99 -0.93 0.58
N PHE A 254 1.75 -0.81 1.65
CA PHE A 254 1.32 -1.24 2.99
C PHE A 254 0.05 -0.52 3.42
N ASN A 255 0.00 0.81 3.31
CA ASN A 255 -1.16 1.62 3.71
C ASN A 255 -2.43 1.21 2.95
N LYS A 256 -2.36 0.90 1.65
CA LYS A 256 -3.51 0.39 0.89
C LYS A 256 -4.03 -0.94 1.45
N HIS A 257 -3.15 -1.87 1.78
CA HIS A 257 -3.56 -3.13 2.39
C HIS A 257 -4.13 -2.91 3.80
N LEU A 258 -3.53 -2.01 4.59
CA LEU A 258 -4.02 -1.67 5.92
C LEU A 258 -5.39 -1.01 5.88
N ALA A 259 -5.63 -0.11 4.90
CA ALA A 259 -6.92 0.54 4.69
C ALA A 259 -8.02 -0.49 4.38
N ILE A 260 -7.74 -1.45 3.50
CA ILE A 260 -8.67 -2.56 3.19
C ILE A 260 -8.95 -3.38 4.45
N TRP A 261 -7.91 -3.74 5.21
CA TRP A 261 -8.08 -4.49 6.45
C TRP A 261 -8.92 -3.74 7.49
N LYS A 262 -8.66 -2.43 7.68
CA LYS A 262 -9.45 -1.57 8.57
C LYS A 262 -10.92 -1.53 8.15
N ALA A 263 -11.19 -1.32 6.86
CA ALA A 263 -12.56 -1.33 6.34
C ALA A 263 -13.25 -2.68 6.52
N ARG A 264 -12.59 -3.80 6.21
CA ARG A 264 -13.14 -5.15 6.43
C ARG A 264 -13.47 -5.41 7.91
N ARG A 265 -12.58 -4.99 8.83
CA ARG A 265 -12.86 -5.04 10.28
C ARG A 265 -14.14 -4.30 10.65
N LEU A 266 -14.32 -3.08 10.13
CA LEU A 266 -15.51 -2.28 10.38
C LEU A 266 -16.76 -2.94 9.78
N VAL A 267 -16.70 -3.45 8.55
CA VAL A 267 -17.83 -4.15 7.92
C VAL A 267 -18.26 -5.36 8.74
N VAL A 268 -17.32 -6.13 9.31
CA VAL A 268 -17.66 -7.22 10.25
C VAL A 268 -18.34 -6.67 11.50
N ALA A 269 -17.83 -5.60 12.09
CA ALA A 269 -18.45 -5.00 13.28
C ALA A 269 -19.87 -4.50 13.00
N TRP A 270 -20.06 -3.78 11.89
CA TRP A 270 -21.36 -3.28 11.44
C TRP A 270 -22.35 -4.40 11.15
N SER A 271 -21.91 -5.50 10.52
CA SER A 271 -22.78 -6.65 10.24
C SER A 271 -23.32 -7.32 11.51
N LYS A 272 -22.61 -7.17 12.63
CA LYS A 272 -23.00 -7.69 13.95
C LYS A 272 -23.82 -6.68 14.76
N GLY A 273 -24.22 -5.56 14.15
CA GLY A 273 -25.04 -4.56 14.81
C GLY A 273 -24.29 -3.67 15.80
N ARG A 274 -22.96 -3.67 15.77
CA ARG A 274 -22.17 -2.77 16.63
C ARG A 274 -22.29 -1.35 16.09
N ALA A 275 -22.90 -0.48 16.87
CA ALA A 275 -22.98 0.94 16.57
C ALA A 275 -21.60 1.58 16.80
N GLU A 276 -21.19 2.45 15.88
CA GLU A 276 -20.13 3.41 16.17
C GLU A 276 -20.66 4.35 17.27
N VAL A 277 -20.13 4.23 18.48
CA VAL A 277 -20.40 5.20 19.54
C VAL A 277 -19.77 6.51 19.12
N GLY A 278 -20.59 7.38 18.53
CA GLY A 278 -20.23 8.78 18.33
C GLY A 278 -19.96 9.44 19.67
N GLY A 279 -18.72 9.92 19.84
CA GLY A 279 -18.28 10.95 20.78
C GLY A 279 -18.99 11.05 22.13
N GLY A 280 -18.40 10.45 23.17
CA GLY A 280 -18.69 10.83 24.56
C GLY A 280 -18.59 9.69 25.55
N GLY A 281 -17.40 9.52 26.14
CA GLY A 281 -17.22 8.93 27.46
C GLY A 281 -17.37 7.41 27.60
N GLY A 282 -16.22 6.75 27.83
CA GLY A 282 -16.17 5.54 28.66
C GLY A 282 -15.89 4.23 27.93
N GLY A 283 -14.59 3.89 27.85
CA GLY A 283 -14.08 2.52 28.03
C GLY A 283 -14.54 1.45 27.04
N GLY A 284 -13.87 1.36 25.89
CA GLY A 284 -13.90 0.14 25.06
C GLY A 284 -13.64 0.36 23.57
N GLY A 285 -12.37 0.56 23.19
CA GLY A 285 -11.73 0.04 21.96
C GLY A 285 -12.22 0.36 20.54
N ASP A 286 -13.43 0.90 20.31
CA ASP A 286 -14.03 0.92 18.96
C ASP A 286 -14.07 2.32 18.30
N GLY A 287 -13.28 3.28 18.82
CA GLY A 287 -13.09 4.63 18.29
C GLY A 287 -11.71 4.85 17.66
N GLU A 288 -11.20 3.86 16.92
CA GLU A 288 -9.86 3.90 16.29
C GLU A 288 -9.81 5.06 15.28
N ASP A 289 -8.86 5.98 15.40
CA ASP A 289 -8.71 7.11 14.47
C ASP A 289 -8.45 6.56 13.05
N PRO A 290 -9.19 7.03 12.01
CA PRO A 290 -8.97 6.56 10.64
C PRO A 290 -7.49 6.71 10.21
N ALA A 291 -6.77 7.72 10.70
CA ALA A 291 -5.37 7.98 10.41
C ALA A 291 -4.37 7.09 11.18
N GLU A 292 -4.78 6.42 12.26
CA GLU A 292 -3.85 5.69 13.13
C GLU A 292 -3.15 4.53 12.40
N GLY A 293 -1.84 4.39 12.56
CA GLY A 293 -1.07 3.24 12.08
C GLY A 293 -0.72 3.24 10.58
N PHE A 294 -1.09 4.27 9.82
CA PHE A 294 -0.54 4.46 8.48
C PHE A 294 0.93 4.93 8.56
N ALA A 295 1.76 4.38 7.68
CA ALA A 295 3.15 4.79 7.53
C ALA A 295 3.22 6.07 6.69
N GLY A 296 3.64 7.16 7.32
CA GLY A 296 3.61 8.51 6.78
C GLY A 296 4.93 8.99 6.19
N ARG A 297 4.87 10.07 5.42
CA ARG A 297 6.06 10.72 4.85
C ARG A 297 7.05 11.20 5.90
N GLU A 298 6.57 11.85 6.95
CA GLU A 298 7.43 12.36 8.03
C GLU A 298 8.22 11.24 8.71
N GLN A 299 7.59 10.07 8.90
CA GLN A 299 8.24 8.89 9.49
C GLN A 299 9.32 8.33 8.56
N ALA A 300 9.05 8.31 7.24
CA ALA A 300 10.04 7.91 6.24
C ALA A 300 11.22 8.90 6.19
N GLU A 301 10.96 10.20 6.29
CA GLU A 301 12.00 11.24 6.32
C GLU A 301 12.85 11.16 7.60
N LEU A 302 12.22 10.87 8.75
CA LEU A 302 12.90 10.63 10.02
C LEU A 302 13.80 9.38 9.94
N ALA A 303 13.29 8.29 9.37
CA ALA A 303 14.05 7.05 9.19
C ALA A 303 15.30 7.23 8.32
N LEU A 304 15.30 8.23 7.42
CA LEU A 304 16.40 8.54 6.52
C LEU A 304 17.19 9.79 6.93
N MET A 305 16.99 10.31 8.15
CA MET A 305 17.58 11.58 8.57
C MET A 305 19.12 11.61 8.49
N CYS A 306 19.78 10.45 8.60
CA CYS A 306 21.24 10.33 8.52
C CYS A 306 21.81 10.38 7.09
N LEU A 307 20.97 10.32 6.05
CA LEU A 307 21.37 10.49 4.66
C LEU A 307 21.12 11.93 4.23
N GLY A 308 22.15 12.79 4.26
CA GLY A 308 22.04 14.19 3.84
C GLY A 308 22.18 15.16 5.00
N GLY A 309 23.06 16.15 4.82
CA GLY A 309 23.33 17.25 5.75
C GLY A 309 23.55 18.53 4.98
#